data_AF-A0A9P9T7C5-F1
#
_entry.id   AF-A0A9P9T7C5-F1
#
_cell.length_a   1.000
_cell.length_b   1.000
_cell.length_c   1.000
_cell.angle_alpha   90.00
_cell.angle_beta   90.00
_cell.angle_gamma   90.00
#
_symmetry.space_group_name_H-M   'P 1'
#
loop_
_entity.id
_entity.type
_entity.pdbx_description
1 polymer ?
#
loop_
_entity_poly.entity_id
_entity_poly.type
_entity_poly.pdbx_seq_one_letter_code
_entity_poly.pdbx_strand_id
1 'polypeptide(L)'
;MLGGLRTNPKLHTSPSDPSIRFVEIDTATKNLIKRFLKDNHGLFIPLPSPSIKNLTSTHSLGYKMMISPPQDRYPVPYFFYDTLACSGKLVDILGLEKEPVMFDAVVRDGRMRWWKGKHKALVDAEGSRDVLGNMYVVKSIEEEDALRKYEGSHYEVARCTMVLEGGYEVVGLTFRYCGPEEHLLDRMC
;
A
#
# COMPACT_ATOMS: atom_id res chain seq x y z
N MET A 1 20.38 -31.50 -6.63
CA MET A 1 20.66 -30.14 -7.14
C MET A 1 19.54 -29.23 -6.66
N LEU A 2 19.78 -28.35 -5.67
CA LEU A 2 18.81 -27.32 -5.24
C LEU A 2 18.80 -26.21 -6.29
N GLY A 3 18.08 -26.44 -7.39
CA GLY A 3 17.95 -25.49 -8.51
C GLY A 3 16.93 -24.40 -8.16
N GLY A 4 17.39 -23.17 -7.95
CA GLY A 4 16.48 -22.04 -7.72
C GLY A 4 17.16 -20.68 -7.56
N LEU A 5 18.39 -20.63 -7.00
CA LEU A 5 19.13 -19.37 -6.91
C LEU A 5 19.85 -19.12 -8.24
N ARG A 6 19.26 -18.29 -9.10
CA ARG A 6 19.88 -17.85 -10.37
C ARG A 6 21.12 -16.98 -10.14
N THR A 7 21.22 -16.38 -8.96
CA THR A 7 22.36 -15.58 -8.49
C THR A 7 22.56 -15.82 -7.00
N ASN A 8 23.80 -15.64 -6.51
CA ASN A 8 24.05 -15.68 -5.07
C ASN A 8 23.30 -14.52 -4.39
N PRO A 9 22.51 -14.79 -3.34
CA PRO A 9 21.76 -13.75 -2.66
C PRO A 9 22.74 -12.77 -1.99
N LYS A 10 22.43 -11.47 -2.09
CA LYS A 10 23.26 -10.42 -1.51
C LYS A 10 23.21 -10.52 0.01
N LEU A 11 24.37 -10.45 0.66
CA LEU A 11 24.49 -10.40 2.10
C LEU A 11 24.34 -8.95 2.57
N HIS A 12 23.42 -8.71 3.48
CA HIS A 12 23.17 -7.44 4.11
C HIS A 12 23.57 -7.49 5.59
N THR A 13 23.86 -6.33 6.15
CA THR A 13 24.13 -6.14 7.58
C THR A 13 23.09 -5.18 8.14
N SER A 14 22.57 -5.44 9.34
CA SER A 14 21.58 -4.55 9.95
C SER A 14 22.20 -3.17 10.25
N PRO A 15 21.54 -2.05 9.89
CA PRO A 15 22.01 -0.72 10.23
C PRO A 15 22.01 -0.45 11.75
N SER A 16 21.13 -1.10 12.50
CA SER A 16 21.02 -0.96 13.94
C SER A 16 21.98 -1.86 14.73
N ASP A 17 22.44 -2.96 14.13
CA ASP A 17 23.35 -3.92 14.74
C ASP A 17 24.23 -4.58 13.67
N PRO A 18 25.49 -4.14 13.52
CA PRO A 18 26.42 -4.71 12.54
C PRO A 18 26.75 -6.20 12.70
N SER A 19 26.41 -6.82 13.85
CA SER A 19 26.58 -8.25 14.06
C SER A 19 25.50 -9.08 13.37
N ILE A 20 24.32 -8.50 13.12
CA ILE A 20 23.20 -9.15 12.46
C ILE A 20 23.40 -9.09 10.95
N ARG A 21 23.45 -10.25 10.32
CA ARG A 21 23.52 -10.42 8.86
C ARG A 21 22.29 -11.13 8.35
N PHE A 22 21.80 -10.72 7.20
CA PHE A 22 20.63 -11.33 6.55
C PHE A 22 20.79 -11.33 5.04
N VAL A 23 19.99 -12.16 4.37
CA VAL A 23 19.91 -12.23 2.92
C VAL A 23 18.48 -11.96 2.48
N GLU A 24 18.32 -11.19 1.41
CA GLU A 24 17.03 -11.05 0.75
C GLU A 24 16.78 -12.25 -0.16
N ILE A 25 15.59 -12.84 -0.03
CA ILE A 25 15.15 -13.97 -0.84
C ILE A 25 13.70 -13.75 -1.25
N ASP A 26 13.34 -14.22 -2.45
CA ASP A 26 11.95 -14.20 -2.91
C ASP A 26 11.08 -15.25 -2.18
N THR A 27 9.76 -15.15 -2.38
CA THR A 27 8.77 -16.04 -1.77
C THR A 27 8.95 -17.50 -2.16
N ALA A 28 9.34 -17.79 -3.42
CA ALA A 28 9.54 -19.16 -3.88
C ALA A 28 10.76 -19.79 -3.18
N THR A 29 11.85 -19.06 -3.09
CA THR A 29 13.08 -19.42 -2.38
C THR A 29 12.82 -19.61 -0.88
N LYS A 30 12.07 -18.71 -0.25
CA LYS A 30 11.62 -18.86 1.15
C LYS A 30 10.87 -20.16 1.37
N ASN A 31 9.92 -20.51 0.50
CA ASN A 31 9.14 -21.74 0.61
C ASN A 31 10.00 -23.00 0.43
N LEU A 32 10.97 -22.96 -0.50
CA LEU A 32 11.95 -24.02 -0.68
C LEU A 32 12.82 -24.23 0.56
N ILE A 33 13.35 -23.13 1.13
CA ILE A 33 14.18 -23.20 2.35
C ILE A 33 13.35 -23.71 3.53
N LYS A 34 12.10 -23.23 3.71
CA LYS A 34 11.19 -23.75 4.75
C LYS A 34 11.00 -25.27 4.62
N ARG A 35 10.76 -25.77 3.41
CA ARG A 35 10.62 -27.21 3.16
C ARG A 35 11.92 -27.97 3.46
N PHE A 36 13.06 -27.37 3.16
CA PHE A 36 14.38 -27.98 3.38
C PHE A 36 14.76 -28.04 4.86
N LEU A 37 14.51 -26.95 5.61
CA LEU A 37 14.89 -26.84 7.02
C LEU A 37 13.99 -27.66 7.97
N LYS A 38 12.85 -28.18 7.49
CA LYS A 38 11.88 -28.95 8.28
C LYS A 38 11.57 -28.25 9.63
N ASP A 39 11.98 -28.86 10.75
CA ASP A 39 11.71 -28.43 12.12
C ASP A 39 12.63 -27.29 12.58
N ASN A 40 13.68 -26.96 11.81
CA ASN A 40 14.50 -25.78 12.08
C ASN A 40 13.83 -24.53 11.52
N HIS A 41 13.22 -23.76 12.42
CA HIS A 41 12.59 -22.49 12.10
C HIS A 41 13.65 -21.40 11.89
N GLY A 42 14.19 -21.32 10.67
CA GLY A 42 14.87 -20.11 10.24
C GLY A 42 13.96 -18.90 10.49
N LEU A 43 14.50 -17.84 11.10
CA LEU A 43 13.74 -16.63 11.37
C LEU A 43 13.54 -15.86 10.06
N PHE A 44 12.38 -16.00 9.44
CA PHE A 44 12.00 -15.25 8.25
C PHE A 44 11.19 -14.03 8.65
N ILE A 45 11.85 -12.89 8.72
CA ILE A 45 11.19 -11.60 8.91
C ILE A 45 10.79 -11.11 7.51
N PRO A 46 9.50 -10.86 7.24
CA PRO A 46 9.11 -10.12 6.04
C PRO A 46 9.82 -8.77 6.09
N LEU A 47 10.62 -8.47 5.07
CA LEU A 47 11.14 -7.12 4.96
C LEU A 47 9.96 -6.18 4.76
N PRO A 48 9.91 -5.05 5.48
CA PRO A 48 8.95 -4.00 5.21
C PRO A 48 9.26 -3.43 3.82
N SER A 49 8.60 -3.99 2.81
CA SER A 49 8.67 -3.46 1.46
C SER A 49 7.59 -2.39 1.35
N PRO A 50 7.93 -1.15 0.97
CA PRO A 50 6.93 -0.11 0.77
C PRO A 50 5.94 -0.49 -0.33
N SER A 51 4.76 0.12 -0.31
CA SER A 51 3.79 -0.01 -1.39
C SER A 51 4.41 0.33 -2.74
N ILE A 52 4.12 -0.47 -3.76
CA ILE A 52 4.67 -0.26 -5.10
C ILE A 52 4.01 0.98 -5.69
N LYS A 53 4.81 1.94 -6.16
CA LYS A 53 4.33 3.10 -6.93
C LYS A 53 4.61 2.85 -8.40
N ASN A 54 3.67 2.19 -9.07
CA ASN A 54 3.75 1.97 -10.51
C ASN A 54 2.47 2.42 -11.20
N LEU A 55 2.45 3.70 -11.59
CA LEU A 55 1.29 4.35 -12.19
C LEU A 55 1.15 4.06 -13.71
N THR A 56 1.80 3.01 -14.24
CA THR A 56 1.66 2.63 -15.66
C THR A 56 0.36 1.87 -15.95
N SER A 57 -0.34 1.39 -14.91
CA SER A 57 -1.58 0.64 -15.06
C SER A 57 -2.71 1.51 -15.62
N THR A 58 -3.34 1.04 -16.69
CA THR A 58 -4.56 1.59 -17.30
C THR A 58 -5.81 1.38 -16.43
N HIS A 59 -5.70 0.61 -15.35
CA HIS A 59 -6.77 0.30 -14.40
C HIS A 59 -6.81 1.34 -13.26
N SER A 60 -7.39 2.50 -13.57
CA SER A 60 -7.76 3.51 -12.58
C SER A 60 -9.07 3.11 -11.89
N LEU A 61 -9.21 3.40 -10.59
CA LEU A 61 -10.54 3.45 -9.97
C LEU A 61 -11.31 4.64 -10.59
N GLY A 62 -12.39 4.33 -11.31
CA GLY A 62 -13.07 5.26 -12.22
C GLY A 62 -12.42 5.26 -13.61
N TYR A 63 -13.13 4.67 -14.56
CA TYR A 63 -12.90 4.39 -15.99
C TYR A 63 -12.28 5.50 -16.89
N LYS A 64 -11.18 6.15 -16.51
CA LYS A 64 -10.49 7.10 -17.40
C LYS A 64 -9.00 6.77 -17.46
N MET A 65 -8.46 6.69 -18.69
CA MET A 65 -7.02 6.68 -18.92
C MET A 65 -6.45 7.99 -18.38
N MET A 66 -6.03 7.97 -17.11
CA MET A 66 -5.56 9.14 -16.40
C MET A 66 -4.04 9.17 -16.44
N ILE A 67 -3.50 10.18 -17.12
CA ILE A 67 -2.06 10.52 -17.11
C ILE A 67 -1.70 11.38 -15.88
N SER A 68 -2.67 11.61 -14.98
CA SER A 68 -2.61 12.49 -13.82
C SER A 68 -3.04 11.73 -12.55
N PRO A 69 -2.45 12.00 -11.37
CA PRO A 69 -1.32 12.89 -11.19
C PRO A 69 -0.02 12.31 -11.78
N PRO A 70 0.95 13.18 -12.16
CA PRO A 70 2.29 12.78 -12.57
C PRO A 70 3.02 12.06 -11.43
N GLN A 71 3.92 11.12 -11.77
CA GLN A 71 4.57 10.26 -10.78
C GLN A 71 5.43 11.02 -9.75
N ASP A 72 6.08 12.13 -10.12
CA ASP A 72 7.03 12.82 -9.24
C ASP A 72 6.70 14.31 -9.09
N ARG A 73 5.40 14.64 -9.01
CA ARG A 73 4.96 16.02 -8.76
C ARG A 73 4.14 16.12 -7.49
N TYR A 74 4.52 17.10 -6.69
CA TYR A 74 3.86 17.48 -5.46
C TYR A 74 3.49 18.97 -5.51
N PRO A 75 2.43 19.41 -4.82
CA PRO A 75 1.52 18.59 -4.01
C PRO A 75 0.62 17.66 -4.85
N VAL A 76 0.20 16.54 -4.27
CA VAL A 76 -0.68 15.56 -4.92
C VAL A 76 -1.85 15.17 -4.00
N PRO A 77 -3.10 15.18 -4.51
CA PRO A 77 -4.25 14.69 -3.75
C PRO A 77 -4.17 13.18 -3.55
N TYR A 78 -4.31 12.75 -2.30
CA TYR A 78 -4.48 11.36 -1.93
C TYR A 78 -5.85 11.15 -1.28
N PHE A 79 -6.55 10.12 -1.72
CA PHE A 79 -7.69 9.57 -1.00
C PHE A 79 -7.20 8.55 0.03
N PHE A 80 -7.58 8.76 1.28
CA PHE A 80 -7.33 7.85 2.39
C PHE A 80 -8.62 7.24 2.90
N TYR A 81 -8.52 5.98 3.30
CA TYR A 81 -9.58 5.24 3.95
C TYR A 81 -9.02 4.53 5.19
N ASP A 82 -9.93 4.02 6.01
CA ASP A 82 -9.58 3.30 7.24
C ASP A 82 -8.63 4.08 8.16
N THR A 83 -7.51 3.50 8.57
CA THR A 83 -6.62 4.12 9.55
C THR A 83 -5.97 5.42 9.06
N LEU A 84 -5.70 5.55 7.75
CA LEU A 84 -5.14 6.79 7.18
C LEU A 84 -6.18 7.93 7.09
N ALA A 85 -7.48 7.62 7.19
CA ALA A 85 -8.53 8.64 7.26
C ALA A 85 -8.60 9.32 8.65
N CYS A 86 -7.84 8.83 9.64
CA CYS A 86 -7.75 9.44 10.96
C CYS A 86 -6.62 10.49 11.01
N SER A 87 -6.96 11.76 11.26
CA SER A 87 -6.01 12.88 11.32
C SER A 87 -4.85 12.62 12.30
N GLY A 88 -5.14 12.12 13.51
CA GLY A 88 -4.12 11.79 14.50
C GLY A 88 -3.15 10.71 14.04
N LYS A 89 -3.64 9.70 13.29
CA LYS A 89 -2.77 8.67 12.71
C LYS A 89 -1.84 9.24 11.65
N LEU A 90 -2.34 10.19 10.88
CA LEU A 90 -1.58 10.86 9.84
C LEU A 90 -0.48 11.77 10.44
N VAL A 91 -0.77 12.43 11.57
CA VAL A 91 0.22 13.17 12.36
C VAL A 91 1.38 12.26 12.77
N ASP A 92 1.09 11.07 13.33
CA ASP A 92 2.11 10.12 13.77
C ASP A 92 2.98 9.62 12.61
N ILE A 93 2.36 9.27 11.48
CA ILE A 93 3.06 8.72 10.31
C ILE A 93 3.95 9.76 9.65
N LEU A 94 3.45 10.99 9.50
CA LEU A 94 4.13 12.07 8.79
C LEU A 94 5.02 12.94 9.72
N GLY A 95 4.96 12.74 11.04
CA GLY A 95 5.70 13.55 12.00
C GLY A 95 5.27 15.02 12.01
N LEU A 96 3.97 15.29 11.84
CA LEU A 96 3.45 16.66 11.78
C LEU A 96 3.37 17.28 13.18
N GLU A 97 3.59 18.59 13.28
CA GLU A 97 3.42 19.31 14.55
C GLU A 97 1.95 19.52 14.93
N LYS A 98 1.05 19.49 13.94
CA LYS A 98 -0.38 19.79 14.07
C LYS A 98 -1.20 18.86 13.22
N GLU A 99 -2.47 18.71 13.57
CA GLU A 99 -3.41 17.94 12.77
C GLU A 99 -3.54 18.54 11.35
N PRO A 100 -3.42 17.70 10.30
CA PRO A 100 -3.56 18.14 8.93
C PRO A 100 -5.02 18.43 8.59
N VAL A 101 -5.23 19.35 7.65
CA VAL A 101 -6.54 19.55 7.04
C VAL A 101 -6.82 18.39 6.09
N MET A 102 -7.96 17.73 6.30
CA MET A 102 -8.48 16.67 5.46
C MET A 102 -9.89 17.05 5.00
N PHE A 103 -10.27 16.62 3.80
CA PHE A 103 -11.58 16.91 3.21
C PHE A 103 -12.36 15.63 3.07
N ASP A 104 -13.65 15.63 3.39
CA ASP A 104 -14.50 14.47 3.14
C ASP A 104 -14.55 14.17 1.64
N ALA A 105 -14.37 12.89 1.30
CA ALA A 105 -14.24 12.46 -0.08
C ALA A 105 -14.86 11.08 -0.28
N VAL A 106 -15.24 10.80 -1.53
CA VAL A 106 -15.83 9.53 -1.94
C VAL A 106 -15.16 9.03 -3.20
N VAL A 107 -14.75 7.76 -3.23
CA VAL A 107 -14.26 7.10 -4.45
C VAL A 107 -15.34 6.18 -5.01
N ARG A 108 -15.63 6.32 -6.31
CA ARG A 108 -16.55 5.46 -7.05
C ARG A 108 -15.85 4.19 -7.54
N ASP A 109 -16.65 3.18 -7.88
CA ASP A 109 -16.18 1.92 -8.48
C ASP A 109 -15.14 1.15 -7.63
N GLY A 110 -15.12 1.42 -6.33
CA GLY A 110 -14.34 0.70 -5.34
C GLY A 110 -15.23 -0.15 -4.46
N ARG A 111 -14.66 -1.20 -3.85
CA ARG A 111 -15.30 -1.93 -2.76
C ARG A 111 -14.33 -2.11 -1.62
N MET A 112 -14.85 -2.02 -0.40
CA MET A 112 -14.12 -2.38 0.79
C MET A 112 -14.26 -3.86 1.14
N ARG A 113 -13.11 -4.54 1.28
CA ARG A 113 -12.99 -5.90 1.79
C ARG A 113 -12.08 -5.96 3.01
N TRP A 114 -11.97 -7.12 3.64
CA TRP A 114 -11.11 -7.36 4.79
C TRP A 114 -9.94 -8.26 4.41
N TRP A 115 -8.72 -7.74 4.50
CA TRP A 115 -7.51 -8.53 4.38
C TRP A 115 -7.18 -9.22 5.71
N LYS A 116 -7.10 -10.56 5.68
CA LYS A 116 -6.85 -11.42 6.85
C LYS A 116 -7.76 -11.12 8.06
N GLY A 117 -8.97 -10.62 7.81
CA GLY A 117 -9.96 -10.28 8.84
C GLY A 117 -9.55 -9.12 9.77
N LYS A 118 -8.50 -8.36 9.45
CA LYS A 118 -7.95 -7.33 10.35
C LYS A 118 -7.81 -5.95 9.72
N HIS A 119 -7.49 -5.91 8.44
CA HIS A 119 -7.19 -4.66 7.74
C HIS A 119 -8.20 -4.43 6.63
N LYS A 120 -8.64 -3.20 6.46
CA LYS A 120 -9.49 -2.84 5.34
C LYS A 120 -8.65 -2.80 4.05
N ALA A 121 -9.22 -3.35 2.98
CA ALA A 121 -8.59 -3.48 1.67
C ALA A 121 -9.51 -2.91 0.60
N LEU A 122 -9.10 -1.79 -0.01
CA LEU A 122 -9.78 -1.23 -1.16
C LEU A 122 -9.43 -2.06 -2.40
N VAL A 123 -10.44 -2.53 -3.11
CA VAL A 123 -10.32 -3.24 -4.39
C VAL A 123 -11.22 -2.63 -5.45
N ASP A 124 -10.89 -2.86 -6.71
CA ASP A 124 -11.71 -2.45 -7.84
C ASP A 124 -13.04 -3.21 -7.81
N ALA A 125 -14.14 -2.49 -7.98
CA ALA A 125 -15.47 -3.08 -8.10
C ALA A 125 -16.39 -2.14 -8.88
N GLU A 126 -16.39 -2.29 -10.20
CA GLU A 126 -17.22 -1.51 -11.12
C GLU A 126 -18.71 -1.62 -10.74
N GLY A 127 -19.39 -0.47 -10.69
CA GLY A 127 -20.81 -0.40 -10.32
C GLY A 127 -21.10 -0.77 -8.86
N SER A 128 -20.07 -0.84 -8.01
CA SER A 128 -20.23 -1.06 -6.57
C SER A 128 -20.54 0.22 -5.82
N ARG A 129 -20.73 0.09 -4.50
CA ARG A 129 -21.04 1.23 -3.63
C ARG A 129 -19.80 2.08 -3.44
N ASP A 130 -20.01 3.38 -3.54
CA ASP A 130 -19.12 4.44 -3.13
C ASP A 130 -18.37 4.14 -1.81
N VAL A 131 -17.05 4.34 -1.83
CA VAL A 131 -16.18 4.20 -0.66
C VAL A 131 -15.96 5.57 -0.04
N LEU A 132 -16.42 5.73 1.19
CA LEU A 132 -16.22 6.94 1.99
C LEU A 132 -14.81 6.98 2.57
N GLY A 133 -14.22 8.18 2.60
CA GLY A 133 -12.93 8.43 3.19
C GLY A 133 -12.62 9.92 3.20
N ASN A 134 -11.33 10.25 3.22
CA ASN A 134 -10.88 11.63 3.28
C ASN A 134 -9.78 11.90 2.26
N MET A 135 -9.82 13.06 1.62
CA MET A 135 -8.73 13.57 0.82
C MET A 135 -7.72 14.31 1.70
N TYR A 136 -6.45 13.99 1.53
CA TYR A 136 -5.33 14.76 2.05
C TYR A 136 -4.41 15.16 0.89
N VAL A 137 -3.79 16.33 1.00
CA VAL A 137 -2.85 16.82 0.00
C VAL A 137 -1.42 16.51 0.47
N VAL A 138 -0.82 15.47 -0.12
CA VAL A 138 0.56 15.07 0.16
C VAL A 138 1.51 16.07 -0.49
N LYS A 139 2.42 16.64 0.30
CA LYS A 139 3.20 17.83 -0.06
C LYS A 139 4.58 17.54 -0.60
N SER A 140 5.12 16.36 -0.31
CA SER A 140 6.47 15.99 -0.71
C SER A 140 6.63 14.48 -0.90
N ILE A 141 7.77 14.11 -1.49
CA ILE A 141 8.15 12.70 -1.66
C ILE A 141 8.41 12.01 -0.32
N GLU A 142 8.94 12.73 0.67
CA GLU A 142 9.20 12.18 2.01
C GLU A 142 7.91 11.81 2.73
N GLU A 143 6.86 12.65 2.62
CA GLU A 143 5.54 12.32 3.15
C GLU A 143 4.96 11.08 2.45
N GLU A 144 5.08 11.02 1.12
CA GLU A 144 4.58 9.88 0.35
C GLU A 144 5.33 8.58 0.69
N ASP A 145 6.65 8.62 0.83
CA ASP A 145 7.46 7.45 1.18
C ASP A 145 7.15 6.95 2.60
N ALA A 146 6.88 7.86 3.55
CA ALA A 146 6.41 7.50 4.88
C ALA A 146 5.07 6.75 4.83
N LEU A 147 4.11 7.24 4.02
CA LEU A 147 2.81 6.60 3.81
C LEU A 147 2.95 5.23 3.15
N ARG A 148 3.74 5.12 2.09
CA ARG A 148 4.01 3.86 1.39
C ARG A 148 4.68 2.83 2.29
N LYS A 149 5.54 3.28 3.20
CA LYS A 149 6.17 2.40 4.20
C LYS A 149 5.17 1.91 5.24
N TYR A 150 4.23 2.76 5.66
CA TYR A 150 3.17 2.41 6.60
C TYR A 150 2.23 1.34 6.04
N GLU A 151 1.75 1.54 4.80
CA GLU A 151 0.84 0.61 4.13
C GLU A 151 1.53 -0.70 3.74
N GLY A 152 2.78 -0.61 3.28
CA GLY A 152 3.61 -1.76 2.95
C GLY A 152 3.21 -2.46 1.65
N SER A 153 3.74 -3.67 1.47
CA SER A 153 3.81 -4.34 0.16
C SER A 153 2.52 -5.01 -0.31
N HIS A 154 1.51 -5.08 0.54
CA HIS A 154 0.20 -5.61 0.15
C HIS A 154 -0.69 -4.57 -0.52
N TYR A 155 -0.19 -3.33 -0.60
CA TYR A 155 -0.83 -2.23 -1.25
C TYR A 155 0.07 -1.67 -2.35
N GLU A 156 -0.57 -1.09 -3.36
CA GLU A 156 0.06 -0.30 -4.40
C GLU A 156 -0.53 1.10 -4.41
N VAL A 157 0.23 2.06 -4.92
CA VAL A 157 -0.29 3.39 -5.21
C VAL A 157 -1.02 3.33 -6.55
N ALA A 158 -2.33 3.59 -6.53
CA ALA A 158 -3.20 3.56 -7.70
C ALA A 158 -3.85 4.93 -7.94
N ARG A 159 -4.20 5.23 -9.20
CA ARG A 159 -5.00 6.42 -9.53
C ARG A 159 -6.46 6.21 -9.17
N CYS A 160 -7.07 7.26 -8.63
CA CYS A 160 -8.50 7.27 -8.35
C CYS A 160 -9.12 8.63 -8.68
N THR A 161 -10.41 8.60 -9.00
CA THR A 161 -11.27 9.79 -8.99
C THR A 161 -12.02 9.84 -7.67
N MET A 162 -11.89 10.95 -6.97
CA MET A 162 -12.62 11.21 -5.74
C MET A 162 -13.60 12.37 -5.93
N VAL A 163 -14.76 12.27 -5.31
CA VAL A 163 -15.78 13.31 -5.27
C VAL A 163 -15.75 13.93 -3.88
N LEU A 164 -15.45 15.22 -3.81
CA LEU A 164 -15.46 15.99 -2.56
C LEU A 164 -16.88 16.45 -2.21
N GLU A 165 -17.05 16.92 -0.97
CA GLU A 165 -18.26 17.63 -0.57
C GLU A 165 -18.59 18.77 -1.56
N GLY A 166 -19.86 18.88 -1.94
CA GLY A 166 -20.32 19.81 -2.98
C GLY A 166 -20.21 19.28 -4.42
N GLY A 167 -19.73 18.05 -4.63
CA GLY A 167 -19.75 17.37 -5.93
C GLY A 167 -18.54 17.65 -6.82
N TYR A 168 -17.48 18.26 -6.29
CA TYR A 168 -16.25 18.52 -7.03
C TYR A 168 -15.44 17.24 -7.24
N GLU A 169 -15.18 16.90 -8.51
CA GLU A 169 -14.34 15.74 -8.84
C GLU A 169 -12.86 16.12 -8.86
N VAL A 170 -12.04 15.34 -8.16
CA VAL A 170 -10.59 15.48 -8.08
C VAL A 170 -9.93 14.18 -8.49
N VAL A 171 -8.90 14.27 -9.33
CA VAL A 171 -8.05 13.14 -9.70
C VAL A 171 -6.87 13.10 -8.74
N GLY A 172 -6.63 11.93 -8.15
CA GLY A 172 -5.56 11.74 -7.18
C GLY A 172 -5.06 10.31 -7.13
N LEU A 173 -4.44 9.98 -6.00
CA LEU A 173 -3.89 8.67 -5.71
C LEU A 173 -4.56 8.04 -4.50
N THR A 174 -4.48 6.73 -4.39
CA THR A 174 -4.93 5.97 -3.23
C THR A 174 -4.05 4.74 -3.05
N PHE A 175 -4.15 4.08 -1.89
CA PHE A 175 -3.54 2.77 -1.67
C PHE A 175 -4.55 1.68 -2.01
N ARG A 176 -4.31 0.90 -3.07
CA ARG A 176 -5.17 -0.23 -3.44
C ARG A 176 -4.53 -1.53 -3.01
N TYR A 177 -5.30 -2.47 -2.48
CA TYR A 177 -4.78 -3.80 -2.18
C TYR A 177 -4.38 -4.52 -3.47
N CYS A 178 -3.13 -4.98 -3.56
CA CYS A 178 -2.56 -5.66 -4.73
C CYS A 178 -2.12 -7.10 -4.42
N GLY A 179 -2.48 -7.63 -3.24
CA GLY A 179 -2.22 -9.01 -2.88
C GLY A 179 -3.21 -10.02 -3.48
N PRO A 180 -3.05 -11.31 -3.20
CA PRO A 180 -3.95 -12.36 -3.69
C PRO A 180 -5.38 -12.18 -3.15
N GLU A 181 -6.38 -12.40 -4.02
CA GLU A 181 -7.80 -12.25 -3.68
C GLU A 181 -8.28 -13.29 -2.66
N GLU A 182 -7.68 -14.48 -2.59
CA GLU A 182 -8.06 -15.52 -1.63
C GLU A 182 -7.85 -15.10 -0.16
N HIS A 183 -7.08 -14.04 0.08
CA HIS A 183 -6.86 -13.47 1.40
C HIS A 183 -7.87 -12.36 1.77
N LEU A 184 -8.80 -12.05 0.87
CA LEU A 184 -9.85 -11.06 1.06
C LEU A 184 -11.15 -11.72 1.49
N LEU A 185 -11.76 -11.14 2.51
CA LEU A 185 -13.05 -11.57 3.06
C LEU A 185 -14.07 -10.45 2.92
N ASP A 186 -15.32 -10.81 2.69
CA ASP A 186 -16.42 -9.83 2.57
C ASP A 186 -16.93 -9.34 3.93
N ARG A 187 -16.56 -10.02 5.01
CA ARG A 187 -16.92 -9.67 6.39
C ARG A 187 -15.73 -9.91 7.31
N MET A 188 -15.70 -9.14 8.40
CA MET A 188 -14.79 -9.40 9.52
C MET A 188 -15.13 -10.76 10.14
N CYS A 189 -14.11 -11.57 10.43
CA CYS A 189 -14.28 -12.85 11.13
C CYS A 189 -14.59 -12.64 12.60
#